data_AF-A0A3B5R7J1-F1
#
_entry.id   AF-A0A3B5R7J1-F1
#
_cell.length_a   1.000
_cell.length_b   1.000
_cell.length_c   1.000
_cell.angle_alpha   90.00
_cell.angle_beta   90.00
_cell.angle_gamma   90.00
#
_symmetry.space_group_name_H-M   'P 1'
#
loop_
_entity.id
_entity.type
_entity.pdbx_description
1 polymer ?
#
loop_
_entity_poly.entity_id
_entity_poly.type
_entity_poly.pdbx_seq_one_letter_code
_entity_poly.pdbx_strand_id
1 'polypeptide(L)'
;MIQFKFLGILMGVAVRTKKPLDLHLAPLVWKQLCCIPLQLEDLEEVDLLYVQTLKSILHIEDSGITEDSFHEMIPLDSFVGQSADGKMVPIIPGGGSIPLSFSNRKEYVERAVEYRLHEIDRQVAAVREGMSWIVPVPLLSLLTAQQLEQMVCGMPEICCEVLKKVVRYREVDEQHALVQWFWQTLEEFSNEERVLFMRFVSGRSRLPANTADISQRFQIMKVDRVSGPTQTD
;
A
#
# COMPACT_ATOMS: atom_id res chain seq x y z
N MET A 1 1.48 12.52 16.81
CA MET A 1 1.97 11.30 17.50
C MET A 1 0.85 10.43 18.06
N ILE A 2 -0.08 10.96 18.87
CA ILE A 2 -1.20 10.17 19.45
C ILE A 2 -2.04 9.45 18.38
N GLN A 3 -2.35 10.13 17.27
CA GLN A 3 -3.11 9.55 16.16
C GLN A 3 -2.42 8.33 15.51
N PHE A 4 -1.09 8.37 15.33
CA PHE A 4 -0.32 7.24 14.77
C PHE A 4 -0.30 6.05 15.72
N LYS A 5 -0.18 6.30 17.02
CA LYS A 5 -0.29 5.25 18.04
C LYS A 5 -1.67 4.60 18.03
N PHE A 6 -2.73 5.42 17.91
CA PHE A 6 -4.08 4.91 17.78
C PHE A 6 -4.28 4.06 16.51
N LEU A 7 -3.73 4.49 15.37
CA LEU A 7 -3.70 3.68 14.15
C LEU A 7 -3.03 2.32 14.40
N GLY A 8 -1.89 2.30 15.09
CA GLY A 8 -1.23 1.06 15.50
C GLY A 8 -2.11 0.14 16.34
N ILE A 9 -2.86 0.70 17.30
CA ILE A 9 -3.83 -0.06 18.10
C ILE A 9 -4.91 -0.66 17.19
N LEU A 10 -5.47 0.11 16.25
CA LEU A 10 -6.47 -0.39 15.30
C LEU A 10 -5.92 -1.53 14.42
N MET A 11 -4.69 -1.40 13.92
CA MET A 11 -4.01 -2.46 13.16
C MET A 11 -3.85 -3.72 14.02
N GLY A 12 -3.42 -3.57 15.28
CA GLY A 12 -3.33 -4.69 16.21
C GLY A 12 -4.69 -5.37 16.49
N VAL A 13 -5.77 -4.59 16.64
CA VAL A 13 -7.14 -5.11 16.78
C VAL A 13 -7.58 -5.86 15.53
N ALA A 14 -7.28 -5.34 14.34
CA ALA A 14 -7.59 -6.00 13.07
C ALA A 14 -6.94 -7.39 12.98
N VAL A 15 -5.64 -7.45 13.31
CA VAL A 15 -4.86 -8.70 13.38
C VAL A 15 -5.47 -9.71 14.35
N ARG A 16 -5.90 -9.25 15.54
CA ARG A 16 -6.45 -10.11 16.60
C ARG A 16 -7.87 -10.58 16.31
N THR A 17 -8.73 -9.70 15.79
CA THR A 17 -10.16 -9.98 15.53
C THR A 17 -10.43 -10.57 14.16
N LYS A 18 -9.42 -10.63 13.28
CA LYS A 18 -9.55 -11.08 11.88
C LYS A 18 -10.55 -10.23 11.09
N LYS A 19 -10.62 -8.94 11.43
CA LYS A 19 -11.43 -7.94 10.73
C LYS A 19 -10.50 -6.96 10.02
N PRO A 20 -10.29 -7.13 8.70
CA PRO A 20 -9.32 -6.32 7.98
C PRO A 20 -9.70 -4.84 7.92
N LEU A 21 -8.69 -3.98 7.89
CA LEU A 21 -8.82 -2.55 7.63
C LEU A 21 -8.63 -2.26 6.15
N ASP A 22 -9.31 -1.25 5.62
CA ASP A 22 -9.10 -0.77 4.26
C ASP A 22 -8.01 0.32 4.27
N LEU A 23 -6.74 -0.09 4.40
CA LEU A 23 -5.58 0.80 4.40
C LEU A 23 -4.78 0.65 3.10
N HIS A 24 -4.42 1.78 2.50
CA HIS A 24 -3.60 1.88 1.29
C HIS A 24 -2.29 2.60 1.61
N LEU A 25 -1.41 1.92 2.34
CA LEU A 25 -0.08 2.44 2.68
C LEU A 25 0.94 2.08 1.60
N ALA A 26 1.95 2.93 1.42
CA ALA A 26 3.05 2.63 0.51
C ALA A 26 3.83 1.36 0.97
N PRO A 27 4.36 0.54 0.05
CA PRO A 27 5.07 -0.70 0.37
C PRO A 27 6.19 -0.55 1.40
N LEU A 28 6.98 0.54 1.32
CA LEU A 28 8.07 0.83 2.25
C LEU A 28 7.60 0.98 3.71
N VAL A 29 6.35 1.42 3.94
CA VAL A 29 5.82 1.60 5.30
C VAL A 29 5.67 0.25 5.99
N TRP A 30 5.23 -0.77 5.26
CA TRP A 30 5.13 -2.14 5.77
C TRP A 30 6.50 -2.72 6.11
N LYS A 31 7.53 -2.43 5.32
CA LYS A 31 8.92 -2.79 5.63
C LYS A 31 9.39 -2.12 6.93
N GLN A 32 9.17 -0.81 7.09
CA GLN A 32 9.56 -0.10 8.31
C GLN A 32 8.82 -0.62 9.55
N LEU A 33 7.53 -0.98 9.44
CA LEU A 33 6.76 -1.58 10.54
C LEU A 33 7.34 -2.93 10.99
N CYS A 34 7.93 -3.70 10.07
CA CYS A 34 8.64 -4.95 10.36
C CYS A 34 10.10 -4.74 10.78
N CYS A 35 10.60 -3.49 10.83
CA CYS A 35 12.02 -3.17 11.02
C CYS A 35 12.93 -3.76 9.93
N ILE A 36 12.42 -3.90 8.70
CA ILE A 36 13.20 -4.30 7.54
C ILE A 36 13.92 -3.05 7.01
N PRO A 37 15.25 -3.08 6.83
CA PRO A 37 15.99 -1.96 6.24
C PRO A 37 15.47 -1.61 4.84
N LEU A 38 15.26 -0.32 4.59
CA LEU A 38 14.86 0.17 3.28
C LEU A 38 16.07 0.30 2.36
N GLN A 39 15.82 0.19 1.05
CA GLN A 39 16.82 0.38 -0.01
C GLN A 39 16.36 1.46 -0.99
N LEU A 40 17.22 1.88 -1.91
CA LEU A 40 16.88 2.91 -2.91
C LEU A 40 15.68 2.48 -3.77
N GLU A 41 15.56 1.19 -4.08
CA GLU A 41 14.47 0.64 -4.87
C GLU A 41 13.11 0.83 -4.18
N ASP A 42 13.08 0.84 -2.84
CA ASP A 42 11.87 1.10 -2.07
C ASP A 42 11.39 2.55 -2.22
N LEU A 43 12.34 3.48 -2.33
CA LEU A 43 12.03 4.88 -2.63
C LEU A 43 11.62 5.05 -4.09
N GLU A 44 12.27 4.35 -5.02
CA GLU A 44 11.98 4.41 -6.46
C GLU A 44 10.58 3.86 -6.79
N GLU A 45 10.11 2.84 -6.07
CA GLU A 45 8.74 2.31 -6.20
C GLU A 45 7.67 3.34 -5.79
N VAL A 46 7.98 4.22 -4.84
CA VAL A 46 7.04 5.23 -4.31
C VAL A 46 7.17 6.57 -5.04
N ASP A 47 8.38 6.93 -5.45
CA ASP A 47 8.69 8.25 -6.01
C ASP A 47 9.80 8.16 -7.07
N LEU A 48 9.43 7.56 -8.21
CA LEU A 48 10.33 7.34 -9.36
C LEU A 48 10.96 8.65 -9.85
N LEU A 49 10.18 9.74 -9.93
CA LEU A 49 10.65 11.01 -10.47
C LEU A 49 11.72 11.64 -9.56
N TYR A 50 11.54 11.55 -8.24
CA TYR A 50 12.53 12.03 -7.29
C TYR A 50 13.85 11.27 -7.43
N VAL A 51 13.79 9.93 -7.48
CA VAL A 51 14.99 9.10 -7.66
C VAL A 51 15.68 9.39 -9.01
N GLN A 52 14.91 9.56 -10.09
CA GLN A 52 15.45 9.96 -11.39
C GLN A 52 16.16 11.32 -11.32
N THR A 53 15.57 12.30 -10.65
CA THR A 53 16.18 13.63 -10.46
C THR A 53 17.51 13.52 -9.71
N LEU A 54 17.58 12.72 -8.65
CA LEU A 54 18.82 12.49 -7.91
C LEU A 54 19.87 11.74 -8.76
N LYS A 55 19.45 10.75 -9.56
CA LYS A 55 20.34 10.07 -10.53
C LYS A 55 20.89 11.05 -11.56
N SER A 56 20.08 11.99 -12.06
CA SER A 56 20.53 13.06 -12.97
C SER A 56 21.54 14.01 -12.32
N ILE A 57 21.36 14.37 -11.05
CA ILE A 57 22.35 15.18 -10.29
C ILE A 57 23.65 14.37 -10.09
N LEU A 58 23.54 13.08 -9.78
CA LEU A 58 24.69 12.21 -9.55
C LEU A 58 25.57 12.08 -10.80
N HIS A 59 24.93 11.83 -11.94
CA HIS A 59 25.53 11.54 -13.25
C HIS A 59 25.53 12.76 -14.19
N ILE A 60 25.52 13.96 -13.63
CA ILE A 60 25.39 15.20 -14.41
C ILE A 60 26.52 15.40 -15.45
N GLU A 61 27.69 14.80 -15.19
CA GLU A 61 28.85 14.75 -16.09
C GLU A 61 28.54 14.06 -17.42
N ASP A 62 27.69 13.03 -17.41
CA ASP A 62 27.31 12.27 -18.60
C ASP A 62 26.49 13.13 -19.58
N SER A 63 25.92 14.23 -19.07
CA SER A 63 25.21 15.25 -19.86
C SER A 63 26.13 16.40 -20.32
N GLY A 64 27.44 16.31 -20.11
CA GLY A 64 28.43 17.33 -20.49
C GLY A 64 28.42 18.58 -19.61
N ILE A 65 27.75 18.53 -18.45
CA ILE A 65 27.70 19.64 -17.49
C ILE A 65 28.98 19.63 -16.67
N THR A 66 29.60 20.79 -16.55
CA THR A 66 30.85 21.02 -15.82
C THR A 66 30.56 21.79 -14.53
N GLU A 67 31.60 22.01 -13.72
CA GLU A 67 31.48 22.82 -12.51
C GLU A 67 30.99 24.25 -12.80
N ASP A 68 31.44 24.86 -13.91
CA ASP A 68 31.07 26.21 -14.31
C ASP A 68 29.57 26.35 -14.67
N SER A 69 28.96 25.31 -15.23
CA SER A 69 27.54 25.31 -15.66
C SER A 69 26.60 24.62 -14.67
N PHE A 70 27.11 24.14 -13.52
CA PHE A 70 26.35 23.35 -12.56
C PHE A 70 25.13 24.10 -12.00
N HIS A 71 25.33 25.35 -11.58
CA HIS A 71 24.27 26.17 -10.98
C HIS A 71 23.24 26.69 -11.99
N GLU A 72 23.56 26.68 -13.29
CA GLU A 72 22.58 27.00 -14.34
C GLU A 72 21.60 25.85 -14.57
N MET A 73 22.04 24.61 -14.30
CA MET A 73 21.29 23.39 -14.59
C MET A 73 20.57 22.82 -13.37
N ILE A 74 21.14 22.97 -12.17
CA ILE A 74 20.57 22.46 -10.92
C ILE A 74 20.01 23.63 -10.10
N PRO A 75 18.66 23.74 -9.97
CA PRO A 75 18.02 24.84 -9.24
C PRO A 75 18.00 24.59 -7.72
N LEU A 76 19.14 24.19 -7.15
CA LEU A 76 19.31 23.92 -5.72
C LEU A 76 20.57 24.63 -5.21
N ASP A 77 20.39 25.52 -4.24
CA ASP A 77 21.50 26.34 -3.72
C ASP A 77 22.28 25.65 -2.60
N SER A 78 21.67 24.68 -1.91
CA SER A 78 22.21 24.10 -0.66
C SER A 78 21.72 22.67 -0.43
N PHE A 79 22.10 22.06 0.69
CA PHE A 79 21.63 20.74 1.13
C PHE A 79 20.18 20.81 1.65
N VAL A 80 19.30 21.27 0.79
CA VAL A 80 17.85 21.35 0.97
C VAL A 80 17.23 20.56 -0.17
N GLY A 81 16.33 19.64 0.18
CA GLY A 81 15.64 18.78 -0.76
C GLY A 81 14.13 18.83 -0.55
N GLN A 82 13.39 18.25 -1.50
CA GLN A 82 11.94 18.17 -1.42
C GLN A 82 11.51 17.02 -0.49
N SER A 83 10.65 17.30 0.49
CA SER A 83 10.00 16.34 1.39
C SER A 83 8.89 15.55 0.69
N ALA A 84 8.38 14.50 1.36
CA ALA A 84 7.21 13.74 0.90
C ALA A 84 5.96 14.61 0.65
N ASP A 85 5.82 15.73 1.37
CA ASP A 85 4.70 16.67 1.23
C ASP A 85 5.01 17.86 0.30
N GLY A 86 6.11 17.79 -0.43
CA GLY A 86 6.47 18.74 -1.49
C GLY A 86 7.20 20.00 -1.00
N LYS A 87 7.52 20.12 0.29
CA LYS A 87 8.22 21.27 0.87
C LYS A 87 9.73 21.15 0.73
N MET A 88 10.41 22.28 0.57
CA MET A 88 11.87 22.33 0.61
C MET A 88 12.34 22.36 2.07
N VAL A 89 13.11 21.36 2.48
CA VAL A 89 13.60 21.18 3.86
C VAL A 89 15.07 20.79 3.90
N PRO A 90 15.83 21.15 4.95
CA PRO A 90 17.19 20.67 5.11
C PRO A 90 17.22 19.14 5.22
N ILE A 91 17.95 18.48 4.32
CA ILE A 91 18.09 17.00 4.31
C ILE A 91 19.10 16.51 5.35
N ILE A 92 19.92 17.43 5.87
CA ILE A 92 20.83 17.22 6.99
C ILE A 92 20.71 18.40 7.98
N PRO A 93 21.09 18.21 9.26
CA PRO A 93 21.13 19.32 10.22
C PRO A 93 21.99 20.48 9.69
N GLY A 94 21.40 21.68 9.61
CA GLY A 94 22.10 22.86 9.06
C GLY A 94 22.27 22.86 7.54
N GLY A 95 21.63 21.96 6.80
CA GLY A 95 21.80 21.80 5.35
C GLY A 95 21.57 23.07 4.52
N GLY A 96 20.70 23.97 4.97
CA GLY A 96 20.50 25.28 4.32
C GLY A 96 21.72 26.21 4.34
N SER A 97 22.73 25.93 5.16
CA SER A 97 24.00 26.67 5.21
C SER A 97 25.14 25.96 4.50
N ILE A 98 24.89 24.78 3.92
CA ILE A 98 25.89 23.99 3.19
C ILE A 98 25.58 24.15 1.70
N PRO A 99 26.36 24.95 0.95
CA PRO A 99 26.11 25.14 -0.48
C PRO A 99 26.25 23.82 -1.24
N LEU A 100 25.34 23.60 -2.18
CA LEU A 100 25.47 22.50 -3.12
C LEU A 100 26.44 22.92 -4.22
N SER A 101 27.44 22.10 -4.50
CA SER A 101 28.43 22.32 -5.55
C SER A 101 28.57 21.08 -6.41
N PHE A 102 29.19 21.25 -7.58
CA PHE A 102 29.53 20.13 -8.44
C PHE A 102 30.36 19.06 -7.70
N SER A 103 31.31 19.46 -6.87
CA SER A 103 32.21 18.54 -6.15
C SER A 103 31.51 17.77 -5.01
N ASN A 104 30.53 18.36 -4.33
CA ASN A 104 29.83 17.71 -3.22
C ASN A 104 28.45 17.09 -3.59
N ARG A 105 28.04 17.17 -4.87
CA ARG A 105 26.76 16.63 -5.36
C ARG A 105 26.52 15.15 -5.03
N LYS A 106 27.58 14.34 -4.97
CA LYS A 106 27.47 12.90 -4.64
C LYS A 106 27.03 12.71 -3.18
N GLU A 107 27.60 13.47 -2.27
CA GLU A 107 27.20 13.50 -0.87
C GLU A 107 25.76 14.02 -0.74
N TYR A 108 25.42 15.09 -1.46
CA TYR A 108 24.05 15.60 -1.49
C TYR A 108 23.04 14.51 -1.87
N VAL A 109 23.30 13.76 -2.95
CA VAL A 109 22.42 12.68 -3.41
C VAL A 109 22.29 11.58 -2.36
N GLU A 110 23.39 11.14 -1.75
CA GLU A 110 23.37 10.14 -0.68
C GLU A 110 22.54 10.61 0.52
N ARG A 111 22.74 11.85 0.97
CA ARG A 111 21.97 12.44 2.08
C ARG A 111 20.50 12.64 1.74
N ALA A 112 20.18 12.96 0.49
CA ALA A 112 18.81 13.15 0.03
C ALA A 112 18.03 11.83 0.03
N VAL A 113 18.67 10.75 -0.44
CA VAL A 113 18.11 9.39 -0.35
C VAL A 113 17.89 8.99 1.11
N GLU A 114 18.91 9.13 1.96
CA GLU A 114 18.82 8.79 3.38
C GLU A 114 17.70 9.56 4.08
N TYR A 115 17.60 10.87 3.83
CA TYR A 115 16.52 11.69 4.37
C TYR A 115 15.13 11.14 3.98
N ARG A 116 14.90 10.85 2.69
CA ARG A 116 13.59 10.38 2.21
C ARG A 116 13.22 8.99 2.72
N LEU A 117 14.19 8.09 2.85
CA LEU A 117 13.97 6.76 3.43
C LEU A 117 13.56 6.84 4.92
N HIS A 118 14.10 7.81 5.65
CA HIS A 118 13.92 7.95 7.11
C HIS A 118 12.96 9.08 7.53
N GLU A 119 12.32 9.75 6.58
CA GLU A 119 11.48 10.94 6.81
C GLU A 119 10.30 10.68 7.77
N ILE A 120 9.79 9.45 7.77
CA ILE A 120 8.59 9.06 8.53
C ILE A 120 8.87 8.10 9.69
N ASP A 121 10.13 7.88 10.05
CA ASP A 121 10.53 6.92 11.08
C ASP A 121 9.83 7.14 12.42
N ARG A 122 9.65 8.39 12.82
CA ARG A 122 8.99 8.74 14.08
C ARG A 122 7.53 8.31 14.08
N GLN A 123 6.84 8.50 12.97
CA GLN A 123 5.43 8.16 12.77
C GLN A 123 5.28 6.64 12.78
N VAL A 124 6.14 5.92 12.04
CA VAL A 124 6.15 4.46 12.02
C VAL A 124 6.46 3.87 13.40
N ALA A 125 7.42 4.46 14.14
CA ALA A 125 7.74 4.03 15.49
C ALA A 125 6.52 4.14 16.43
N ALA A 126 5.72 5.21 16.31
CA ALA A 126 4.48 5.35 17.08
C ALA A 126 3.40 4.34 16.66
N VAL A 127 3.27 4.03 15.37
CA VAL A 127 2.37 2.95 14.91
C VAL A 127 2.80 1.62 15.51
N ARG A 128 4.08 1.26 15.42
CA ARG A 128 4.62 0.04 16.05
C ARG A 128 4.36 0.01 17.56
N GLU A 129 4.55 1.14 18.24
CA GLU A 129 4.25 1.24 19.67
C GLU A 129 2.78 0.93 19.95
N GLY A 130 1.85 1.48 19.16
CA GLY A 130 0.42 1.16 19.27
C GLY A 130 0.09 -0.32 19.02
N MET A 131 0.70 -0.91 17.99
CA MET A 131 0.52 -2.34 17.68
C MET A 131 0.99 -3.23 18.83
N SER A 132 2.09 -2.86 19.48
CA SER A 132 2.69 -3.63 20.59
C SER A 132 1.76 -3.84 21.79
N TRP A 133 0.72 -3.00 21.93
CA TRP A 133 -0.25 -3.08 23.02
C TRP A 133 -1.28 -4.20 22.81
N ILE A 134 -1.43 -4.67 21.57
CA ILE A 134 -2.41 -5.69 21.20
C ILE A 134 -1.73 -6.98 20.71
N VAL A 135 -0.60 -6.86 20.02
CA VAL A 135 0.15 -7.98 19.41
C VAL A 135 1.58 -8.00 19.95
N PRO A 136 2.14 -9.18 20.32
CA PRO A 136 3.52 -9.28 20.77
C PRO A 136 4.54 -8.69 19.78
N VAL A 137 5.42 -7.81 20.26
CA VAL A 137 6.46 -7.15 19.45
C VAL A 137 7.31 -8.12 18.63
N PRO A 138 7.76 -9.27 19.15
CA PRO A 138 8.58 -10.20 18.36
C PRO A 138 7.88 -10.71 17.10
N LEU A 139 6.55 -10.81 17.10
CA LEU A 139 5.81 -11.21 15.89
C LEU A 139 5.96 -10.18 14.77
N LEU A 140 6.03 -8.88 15.10
CA LEU A 140 6.16 -7.83 14.09
C LEU A 140 7.49 -7.93 13.34
N SER A 141 8.55 -8.36 14.01
CA SER A 141 9.89 -8.48 13.43
C SER A 141 10.14 -9.82 12.72
N LEU A 142 9.27 -10.81 12.89
CA LEU A 142 9.37 -12.11 12.20
C LEU A 142 8.60 -12.15 10.88
N LEU A 143 7.71 -11.20 10.65
CA LEU A 143 6.86 -11.15 9.47
C LEU A 143 7.57 -10.42 8.33
N THR A 144 7.31 -10.86 7.10
CA THR A 144 7.59 -10.04 5.92
C THR A 144 6.60 -8.87 5.86
N ALA A 145 6.97 -7.81 5.14
CA ALA A 145 6.10 -6.66 4.88
C ALA A 145 4.74 -7.09 4.30
N GLN A 146 4.74 -8.01 3.33
CA GLN A 146 3.54 -8.55 2.69
C GLN A 146 2.66 -9.33 3.67
N GLN A 147 3.26 -10.16 4.53
CA GLN A 147 2.50 -10.91 5.53
C GLN A 147 1.84 -9.97 6.55
N LEU A 148 2.55 -8.96 7.00
CA LEU A 148 1.99 -7.96 7.91
C LEU A 148 0.83 -7.20 7.26
N GLU A 149 0.99 -6.77 6.00
CA GLU A 149 -0.10 -6.13 5.24
C GLU A 149 -1.32 -7.07 5.15
N GLN A 150 -1.13 -8.34 4.77
CA GLN A 150 -2.25 -9.29 4.65
C GLN A 150 -2.95 -9.53 5.99
N MET A 151 -2.22 -9.53 7.10
CA MET A 151 -2.81 -9.68 8.42
C MET A 151 -3.64 -8.46 8.85
N VAL A 152 -3.27 -7.26 8.40
CA VAL A 152 -3.95 -6.01 8.73
C VAL A 152 -5.09 -5.71 7.75
N CYS A 153 -4.83 -5.85 6.45
CA CYS A 153 -5.70 -5.41 5.36
C CYS A 153 -6.42 -6.56 4.64
N GLY A 154 -6.00 -7.80 4.85
CA GLY A 154 -6.52 -8.94 4.10
C GLY A 154 -5.86 -9.09 2.73
N MET A 155 -6.28 -10.12 1.99
CA MET A 155 -5.73 -10.47 0.70
C MET A 155 -6.15 -9.45 -0.36
N PRO A 156 -5.20 -8.81 -1.06
CA PRO A 156 -5.49 -7.87 -2.14
C PRO A 156 -6.03 -8.58 -3.39
N GLU A 157 -5.66 -9.83 -3.60
CA GLU A 157 -6.11 -10.63 -4.73
C GLU A 157 -7.42 -11.36 -4.42
N ILE A 158 -8.40 -11.20 -5.30
CA ILE A 158 -9.70 -11.87 -5.21
C ILE A 158 -9.66 -13.17 -6.01
N CYS A 159 -9.44 -14.27 -5.30
CA CYS A 159 -9.38 -15.60 -5.89
C CYS A 159 -10.77 -16.22 -6.04
N CYS A 160 -11.21 -16.48 -7.28
CA CYS A 160 -12.50 -17.12 -7.56
C CYS A 160 -12.64 -18.49 -6.87
N GLU A 161 -11.57 -19.27 -6.79
CA GLU A 161 -11.57 -20.56 -6.09
C GLU A 161 -11.84 -20.45 -4.59
N VAL A 162 -11.37 -19.36 -3.95
CA VAL A 162 -11.71 -19.07 -2.56
C VAL A 162 -13.18 -18.71 -2.43
N LEU A 163 -13.70 -17.89 -3.34
CA LEU A 163 -15.10 -17.49 -3.35
C LEU A 163 -16.00 -18.73 -3.53
N LYS A 164 -15.74 -19.59 -4.51
CA LYS A 164 -16.50 -20.84 -4.73
C LYS A 164 -16.58 -21.72 -3.48
N LYS A 165 -15.53 -21.77 -2.65
CA LYS A 165 -15.53 -22.54 -1.39
C LYS A 165 -16.45 -21.95 -0.31
N VAL A 166 -16.73 -20.66 -0.36
CA VAL A 166 -17.52 -19.96 0.65
C VAL A 166 -18.90 -19.53 0.18
N VAL A 167 -19.23 -19.66 -1.11
CA VAL A 167 -20.55 -19.32 -1.63
C VAL A 167 -21.64 -20.17 -0.99
N ARG A 168 -22.84 -19.60 -0.88
CA ARG A 168 -24.07 -20.39 -0.64
C ARG A 168 -25.04 -20.19 -1.79
N TYR A 169 -25.43 -21.29 -2.42
CA TYR A 169 -26.49 -21.29 -3.41
C TYR A 169 -27.85 -21.41 -2.72
N ARG A 170 -28.83 -20.59 -3.13
CA ARG A 170 -30.23 -20.67 -2.68
C ARG A 170 -31.14 -20.76 -3.89
N GLU A 171 -32.00 -21.77 -3.94
CA GLU A 171 -32.97 -21.97 -5.04
C GLU A 171 -32.32 -22.13 -6.43
N VAL A 172 -31.01 -22.40 -6.43
CA VAL A 172 -30.17 -22.70 -7.58
C VAL A 172 -29.07 -23.64 -7.12
N ASP A 173 -28.49 -24.43 -8.03
CA ASP A 173 -27.37 -25.31 -7.76
C ASP A 173 -26.11 -24.89 -8.55
N GLU A 174 -24.96 -25.42 -8.14
CA GLU A 174 -23.66 -25.10 -8.77
C GLU A 174 -23.57 -25.53 -10.24
N GLN A 175 -24.33 -26.56 -10.65
CA GLN A 175 -24.35 -27.06 -12.02
C GLN A 175 -25.32 -26.29 -12.92
N HIS A 176 -26.10 -25.37 -12.36
CA HIS A 176 -27.02 -24.54 -13.13
C HIS A 176 -26.26 -23.67 -14.13
N ALA A 177 -26.69 -23.63 -15.39
CA ALA A 177 -25.98 -22.94 -16.48
C ALA A 177 -25.64 -21.48 -16.16
N LEU A 178 -26.58 -20.72 -15.57
CA LEU A 178 -26.32 -19.33 -15.15
C LEU A 178 -25.24 -19.19 -14.07
N VAL A 179 -25.10 -20.18 -13.17
CA VAL A 179 -24.06 -20.19 -12.15
C VAL A 179 -22.71 -20.48 -12.77
N GLN A 180 -22.65 -21.44 -13.71
CA GLN A 180 -21.42 -21.74 -14.45
C GLN A 180 -20.95 -20.52 -15.26
N TRP A 181 -21.87 -19.85 -15.98
CA TRP A 181 -21.55 -18.61 -16.71
C TRP A 181 -21.09 -17.49 -15.78
N PHE A 182 -21.75 -17.30 -14.65
CA PHE A 182 -21.34 -16.32 -13.65
C PHE A 182 -19.89 -16.53 -13.22
N TRP A 183 -19.50 -17.77 -12.89
CA TRP A 183 -18.14 -18.08 -12.48
C TRP A 183 -17.12 -17.93 -13.60
N GLN A 184 -17.45 -18.40 -14.80
CA GLN A 184 -16.60 -18.24 -15.98
C GLN A 184 -16.32 -16.76 -16.25
N THR A 185 -17.35 -15.91 -16.24
CA THR A 185 -17.18 -14.46 -16.41
C THR A 185 -16.32 -13.85 -15.31
N LEU A 186 -16.54 -14.25 -14.04
CA LEU A 186 -15.74 -13.73 -12.94
C LEU A 186 -14.26 -14.17 -13.00
N GLU A 187 -13.97 -15.33 -13.57
CA GLU A 187 -12.61 -15.80 -13.87
C GLU A 187 -11.95 -15.04 -15.01
N GLU A 188 -12.72 -14.58 -15.99
CA GLU A 188 -12.21 -13.75 -17.09
C GLU A 188 -11.91 -12.30 -16.63
N PHE A 189 -12.48 -11.85 -15.52
CA PHE A 189 -12.23 -10.52 -14.96
C PHE A 189 -10.78 -10.36 -14.47
N SER A 190 -10.26 -9.14 -14.64
CA SER A 190 -9.06 -8.65 -13.96
C SER A 190 -9.27 -8.63 -12.43
N ASN A 191 -8.18 -8.54 -11.66
CA ASN A 191 -8.31 -8.45 -10.20
C ASN A 191 -9.06 -7.18 -9.78
N GLU A 192 -8.86 -6.06 -10.49
CA GLU A 192 -9.53 -4.79 -10.27
C GLU A 192 -11.05 -4.94 -10.42
N GLU A 193 -11.50 -5.62 -11.48
CA GLU A 193 -12.92 -5.91 -11.71
C GLU A 193 -13.49 -6.86 -10.66
N ARG A 194 -12.72 -7.88 -10.22
CA ARG A 194 -13.14 -8.77 -9.13
C ARG A 194 -13.23 -8.04 -7.79
N VAL A 195 -12.37 -7.04 -7.53
CA VAL A 195 -12.47 -6.15 -6.36
C VAL A 195 -13.75 -5.32 -6.43
N LEU A 196 -14.11 -4.80 -7.61
CA LEU A 196 -15.39 -4.08 -7.81
C LEU A 196 -16.60 -4.99 -7.55
N PHE A 197 -16.56 -6.23 -8.04
CA PHE A 197 -17.58 -7.23 -7.72
C PHE A 197 -17.68 -7.47 -6.21
N MET A 198 -16.56 -7.67 -5.52
CA MET A 198 -16.55 -7.86 -4.06
C MET A 198 -17.12 -6.67 -3.30
N ARG A 199 -16.82 -5.44 -3.74
CA ARG A 199 -17.41 -4.22 -3.19
C ARG A 199 -18.92 -4.18 -3.42
N PHE A 200 -19.38 -4.58 -4.60
CA PHE A 200 -20.81 -4.63 -4.91
C PHE A 200 -21.58 -5.62 -4.02
N VAL A 201 -21.07 -6.84 -3.83
CA VAL A 201 -21.80 -7.88 -3.09
C VAL A 201 -21.60 -7.86 -1.57
N SER A 202 -20.51 -7.26 -1.09
CA SER A 202 -20.13 -7.32 0.33
C SER A 202 -19.68 -6.00 0.95
N GLY A 203 -19.50 -4.95 0.13
CA GLY A 203 -18.91 -3.68 0.57
C GLY A 203 -17.41 -3.74 0.85
N ARG A 204 -16.73 -4.87 0.58
CA ARG A 204 -15.30 -5.07 0.88
C ARG A 204 -14.44 -5.06 -0.36
N SER A 205 -13.25 -4.46 -0.24
CA SER A 205 -12.20 -4.43 -1.27
C SER A 205 -11.27 -5.63 -1.23
N ARG A 206 -11.17 -6.33 -0.09
CA ARG A 206 -10.21 -7.41 0.17
C ARG A 206 -10.87 -8.61 0.84
N LEU A 207 -10.31 -9.79 0.60
CA LEU A 207 -10.73 -11.02 1.28
C LEU A 207 -10.03 -11.15 2.65
N PRO A 208 -10.67 -11.76 3.66
CA PRO A 208 -9.95 -12.15 4.88
C PRO A 208 -8.76 -13.05 4.55
N ALA A 209 -7.67 -12.91 5.30
CA ALA A 209 -6.45 -13.70 5.10
C ALA A 209 -6.67 -15.22 5.22
N ASN A 210 -7.67 -15.64 6.01
CA ASN A 210 -8.09 -17.03 6.11
C ASN A 210 -9.56 -17.18 5.69
N THR A 211 -9.83 -18.15 4.83
CA THR A 211 -11.19 -18.45 4.34
C THR A 211 -12.15 -18.89 5.46
N ALA A 212 -11.62 -19.46 6.54
CA ALA A 212 -12.38 -19.82 7.73
C ALA A 212 -12.96 -18.59 8.46
N ASP A 213 -12.35 -17.42 8.30
CA ASP A 213 -12.77 -16.17 8.95
C ASP A 213 -13.91 -15.46 8.18
N ILE A 214 -14.36 -16.03 7.05
CA ILE A 214 -15.48 -15.52 6.25
C ILE A 214 -16.80 -15.88 6.96
N SER A 215 -17.18 -15.07 7.94
CA SER A 215 -18.41 -15.23 8.73
C SER A 215 -19.70 -15.03 7.93
N GLN A 216 -19.69 -14.11 6.95
CA GLN A 216 -20.80 -13.89 6.04
C GLN A 216 -20.45 -14.41 4.65
N ARG A 217 -21.05 -15.55 4.31
CA ARG A 217 -20.94 -16.17 3.00
C ARG A 217 -21.75 -15.38 1.99
N PHE A 218 -21.13 -14.97 0.88
CA PHE A 218 -21.87 -14.39 -0.23
C PHE A 218 -22.82 -15.43 -0.82
N GLN A 219 -23.96 -14.99 -1.33
CA GLN A 219 -25.05 -15.88 -1.75
C GLN A 219 -25.40 -15.64 -3.21
N ILE A 220 -25.61 -16.72 -3.95
CA ILE A 220 -26.18 -16.68 -5.29
C ILE A 220 -27.57 -17.27 -5.17
N MET A 221 -28.57 -16.47 -5.53
CA MET A 221 -29.96 -16.88 -5.48
C MET A 221 -30.70 -16.52 -6.76
N LYS A 222 -31.61 -17.39 -7.16
CA LYS A 222 -32.58 -17.05 -8.20
C LYS A 222 -33.59 -16.07 -7.60
N VAL A 223 -33.92 -15.01 -8.33
CA VAL A 223 -34.98 -14.08 -7.96
C VAL A 223 -36.01 -14.15 -9.06
N ASP A 224 -37.18 -14.69 -8.75
CA ASP A 224 -38.30 -14.68 -9.69
C ASP A 224 -38.76 -13.23 -9.88
N ARG A 225 -38.89 -12.81 -11.14
CA ARG A 225 -39.54 -11.54 -11.43
C ARG A 225 -40.99 -11.65 -10.99
N VAL A 226 -41.41 -10.78 -10.08
CA VAL A 226 -42.84 -10.59 -9.80
C VAL A 226 -43.50 -10.21 -11.13
N SER A 227 -44.33 -11.10 -11.66
CA SER A 227 -45.24 -10.76 -12.75
C SER A 227 -46.11 -9.61 -12.24
N GLY A 228 -45.97 -8.43 -12.85
CA GLY A 228 -46.88 -7.32 -12.59
C GLY A 228 -48.34 -7.77 -12.77
N PRO A 229 -49.30 -7.11 -12.11
CA PRO A 229 -50.69 -7.57 -12.11
C PRO A 229 -51.16 -7.73 -13.55
N THR A 230 -51.56 -8.95 -13.89
CA THR A 230 -52.23 -9.25 -15.15
C THR A 230 -53.45 -8.33 -15.22
N GLN A 231 -53.43 -7.34 -16.11
CA GLN A 231 -54.64 -6.60 -16.44
C GLN A 231 -55.62 -7.60 -17.03
N THR A 232 -56.60 -8.01 -16.25
CA THR A 232 -57.81 -8.66 -16.74
C THR A 232 -58.68 -7.57 -17.34
N ASP A 233 -58.74 -7.52 -18.66
CA ASP A 233 -59.81 -6.85 -19.41
C ASP A 233 -61.15 -7.55 -19.19
#